data_AF-A0A8R1DVI2-F1
#
_entry.id   AF-A0A8R1DVI2-F1
#
_cell.length_a   1.000
_cell.length_b   1.000
_cell.length_c   1.000
_cell.angle_alpha   90.00
_cell.angle_beta   90.00
_cell.angle_gamma   90.00
#
_symmetry.space_group_name_H-M   'P 1'
#
loop_
_entity.id
_entity.type
_entity.pdbx_description
1 polymer ?
#
loop_
_entity_poly.entity_id
_entity_poly.type
_entity_poly.pdbx_seq_one_letter_code
_entity_poly.pdbx_strand_id
1 'polypeptide(L)'
;MLELIKNFDNEFNMRIYIIADTDTISEDKVSVLYYLLHIKRSLKAIAHEKSRNNEKFVVEKIPRSREVGQSYFSSVFSTLNSCRFAFKLIYRTRPDLVLLNGPGTCIPVAFAAAFFDIIRLIDTVIVYEESICRVNKLSLSGAILYYLGMVDSLIIQWPELKKRYPRAIYIKDFKEKST
;
A
#
# COMPACT_ATOMS: atom_id res chain seq x y z
N MET A 1 -7.52 3.35 -2.10
CA MET A 1 -6.15 3.08 -2.60
C MET A 1 -5.96 3.38 -4.07
N LEU A 2 -6.58 2.64 -4.99
CA LEU A 2 -6.36 2.84 -6.43
C LEU A 2 -6.77 4.25 -6.90
N GLU A 3 -7.79 4.85 -6.28
CA GLU A 3 -8.19 6.23 -6.55
C GLU A 3 -7.16 7.25 -6.04
N LEU A 4 -6.52 6.98 -4.90
CA LEU A 4 -5.41 7.79 -4.37
C LEU A 4 -4.24 7.78 -5.37
N ILE A 5 -3.91 6.59 -5.90
CA ILE A 5 -2.84 6.38 -6.89
C ILE A 5 -3.05 7.18 -8.18
N LYS A 6 -4.31 7.42 -8.59
CA LYS A 6 -4.62 8.21 -9.80
C LYS A 6 -4.24 9.70 -9.67
N ASN A 7 -4.15 10.20 -8.44
CA ASN A 7 -3.84 11.61 -8.17
C ASN A 7 -2.35 11.87 -7.92
N PHE A 8 -1.49 10.84 -7.94
CA PHE A 8 -0.04 11.06 -7.88
C PHE A 8 0.48 11.57 -9.21
N ASP A 9 1.22 12.69 -9.14
CA ASP A 9 1.89 13.31 -10.28
C ASP A 9 3.02 12.44 -10.85
N ASN A 10 3.65 12.91 -11.92
CA ASN A 10 4.72 12.21 -12.65
C ASN A 10 6.02 12.03 -11.84
N GLU A 11 6.07 12.47 -10.59
CA GLU A 11 7.20 12.27 -9.67
C GLU A 11 7.41 10.77 -9.37
N PHE A 12 6.33 9.98 -9.31
CA PHE A 12 6.40 8.54 -9.04
C PHE A 12 6.36 7.72 -10.34
N ASN A 13 7.52 7.65 -10.99
CA ASN A 13 7.69 7.01 -12.31
C ASN A 13 7.77 5.48 -12.28
N MET A 14 8.32 4.87 -11.23
CA MET A 14 8.42 3.42 -11.09
C MET A 14 7.39 2.95 -10.05
N ARG A 15 6.45 2.09 -10.48
CA ARG A 15 5.39 1.58 -9.62
C ARG A 15 5.52 0.07 -9.47
N ILE A 16 5.61 -0.40 -8.23
CA ILE A 16 5.68 -1.83 -7.92
C ILE A 16 4.44 -2.20 -7.14
N TYR A 17 3.65 -3.12 -7.70
CA TYR A 17 2.44 -3.63 -7.07
C TYR A 17 2.75 -4.97 -6.42
N ILE A 18 2.60 -5.04 -5.09
CA ILE A 18 2.80 -6.25 -4.32
C ILE A 18 1.44 -6.89 -4.10
N ILE A 19 1.26 -8.10 -4.62
CA ILE A 19 -0.02 -8.83 -4.55
C ILE A 19 0.21 -10.14 -3.81
N ALA A 20 -0.74 -10.53 -2.97
CA ALA A 20 -0.65 -11.82 -2.32
C ALA A 20 -0.89 -12.95 -3.34
N ASP A 21 -0.11 -14.04 -3.28
CA ASP A 21 -0.15 -15.14 -4.27
C ASP A 21 -1.55 -15.69 -4.57
N THR A 22 -2.43 -15.68 -3.57
CA THR A 22 -3.80 -16.22 -3.61
C THR A 22 -4.87 -15.14 -3.82
N ASP A 23 -4.52 -13.93 -4.24
CA ASP A 23 -5.47 -12.83 -4.46
C ASP A 23 -5.59 -12.45 -5.96
N THR A 24 -6.38 -13.23 -6.68
CA THR A 24 -6.67 -13.04 -8.11
C THR A 24 -7.46 -11.76 -8.40
N ILE A 25 -8.32 -11.34 -7.45
CA ILE A 25 -9.16 -10.13 -7.59
C ILE A 25 -8.29 -8.87 -7.60
N SER A 26 -7.22 -8.84 -6.80
CA SER A 26 -6.28 -7.72 -6.79
C SER A 26 -5.45 -7.66 -8.07
N GLU A 27 -5.10 -8.80 -8.66
CA GLU A 27 -4.40 -8.88 -9.96
C GLU A 27 -5.24 -8.27 -11.10
N ASP A 28 -6.54 -8.60 -11.15
CA ASP A 28 -7.47 -8.02 -12.12
C ASP A 28 -7.64 -6.50 -11.94
N LYS A 29 -7.74 -6.02 -10.70
CA LYS A 29 -7.89 -4.59 -10.41
C LYS A 29 -6.67 -3.77 -10.80
N VAL A 30 -5.46 -4.29 -10.58
CA VAL A 30 -4.22 -3.64 -11.00
C VAL A 30 -4.16 -3.55 -12.52
N SER A 31 -4.54 -4.65 -13.20
CA SER A 31 -4.61 -4.71 -14.66
C SER A 31 -5.63 -3.72 -15.25
N VAL A 32 -6.82 -3.61 -14.64
CA VAL A 32 -7.85 -2.63 -15.02
C VAL A 32 -7.40 -1.19 -14.73
N LEU A 33 -6.80 -0.93 -13.57
CA LEU A 33 -6.26 0.39 -13.25
C LEU A 33 -5.20 0.80 -14.28
N TYR A 34 -4.30 -0.11 -14.63
CA TYR A 34 -3.31 0.10 -15.67
C TYR A 34 -3.99 0.49 -16.99
N TYR A 35 -4.93 -0.32 -17.47
CA TYR A 35 -5.68 -0.06 -18.69
C TYR A 35 -6.36 1.32 -18.68
N LEU A 36 -7.01 1.69 -17.56
CA LEU A 36 -7.69 2.98 -17.40
C LEU A 36 -6.72 4.17 -17.35
N LEU A 37 -5.56 4.02 -16.70
CA LEU A 37 -4.52 5.05 -16.66
C LEU A 37 -3.95 5.29 -18.07
N HIS A 38 -3.88 4.24 -18.89
CA HIS A 38 -3.37 4.30 -20.26
C HIS A 38 -4.41 4.87 -21.23
N ILE A 39 -5.70 4.53 -21.11
CA ILE A 39 -6.77 5.11 -21.94
C ILE A 39 -7.04 6.58 -21.62
N LYS A 40 -7.07 6.96 -20.34
CA LYS A 40 -7.19 8.38 -19.97
C LYS A 40 -6.02 9.19 -20.51
N ARG A 41 -4.83 8.58 -20.60
CA ARG A 41 -3.68 9.14 -21.32
C ARG A 41 -3.96 9.18 -22.82
N SER A 42 -4.50 8.15 -23.47
CA SER A 42 -4.81 8.14 -24.90
C SER A 42 -5.71 9.30 -25.33
N LEU A 43 -6.75 9.67 -24.57
CA LEU A 43 -7.60 10.81 -24.94
C LEU A 43 -6.94 12.19 -24.77
N LYS A 44 -5.97 12.34 -23.85
CA LYS A 44 -5.16 13.58 -23.70
C LYS A 44 -3.87 13.59 -24.53
N ALA A 45 -3.40 12.42 -24.98
CA ALA A 45 -2.07 12.21 -25.58
C ALA A 45 -2.09 11.84 -27.08
N ILE A 46 -3.26 11.69 -27.72
CA ILE A 46 -3.34 11.62 -29.20
C ILE A 46 -2.66 12.84 -29.84
N ALA A 47 -2.54 13.96 -29.12
CA ALA A 47 -1.85 15.15 -29.60
C ALA A 47 -0.31 15.16 -29.41
N HIS A 48 0.35 14.29 -28.61
CA HIS A 48 1.78 14.53 -28.34
C HIS A 48 2.77 13.36 -28.18
N GLU A 49 2.45 12.13 -27.77
CA GLU A 49 3.54 11.16 -27.51
C GLU A 49 3.30 9.77 -28.13
N LYS A 50 3.40 9.72 -29.45
CA LYS A 50 3.71 8.50 -30.23
C LYS A 50 5.16 8.00 -30.01
N SER A 51 5.88 8.48 -28.99
CA SER A 51 7.35 8.38 -28.90
C SER A 51 7.95 7.96 -27.54
N ARG A 52 7.18 7.47 -26.56
CA ARG A 52 7.76 6.93 -25.32
C ARG A 52 7.25 5.54 -24.97
N ASN A 53 7.91 4.57 -25.57
CA ASN A 53 7.88 3.15 -25.25
C ASN A 53 8.49 2.94 -23.85
N ASN A 54 7.69 2.91 -22.79
CA ASN A 54 8.20 2.67 -21.45
C ASN A 54 7.14 1.92 -20.61
N GLU A 55 7.25 0.59 -20.57
CA GLU A 55 6.50 -0.29 -19.68
C GLU A 55 6.95 -0.04 -18.23
N LYS A 56 6.29 0.88 -17.50
CA LYS A 56 6.79 1.45 -16.23
C LYS A 56 6.15 0.86 -14.95
N PHE A 57 5.79 -0.42 -14.91
CA PHE A 57 5.34 -1.02 -13.65
C PHE A 57 5.73 -2.49 -13.55
N VAL A 58 5.96 -2.94 -12.31
CA VAL A 58 6.32 -4.33 -11.99
C VAL A 58 5.28 -4.88 -11.01
N VAL A 59 4.80 -6.08 -11.27
CA VAL A 59 3.93 -6.81 -10.32
C VAL A 59 4.77 -7.90 -9.67
N GLU A 60 4.85 -7.86 -8.34
CA GLU A 60 5.58 -8.83 -7.52
C GLU A 60 4.58 -9.57 -6.64
N LYS A 61 4.75 -10.88 -6.53
CA LYS A 61 3.87 -11.70 -5.67
C LYS A 61 4.55 -12.02 -4.34
N ILE A 62 3.77 -12.01 -3.27
CA ILE A 62 4.22 -12.32 -1.91
C ILE A 62 3.32 -13.41 -1.31
N PRO A 63 3.86 -14.40 -0.58
CA PRO A 63 3.03 -15.39 0.10
C PRO A 63 2.13 -14.70 1.14
N ARG A 64 0.86 -15.11 1.22
CA ARG A 64 -0.05 -14.62 2.27
C ARG A 64 0.49 -14.95 3.65
N SER A 65 0.42 -13.97 4.54
CA SER A 65 0.82 -14.18 5.94
C SER A 65 -0.19 -15.01 6.72
N ARG A 66 -1.46 -15.02 6.29
CA ARG A 66 -2.49 -15.89 6.86
C ARG A 66 -3.56 -16.25 5.84
N GLU A 67 -3.87 -17.54 5.74
CA GLU A 67 -4.99 -18.03 4.94
C GLU A 67 -6.33 -17.91 5.68
N VAL A 68 -7.43 -17.83 4.94
CA VAL A 68 -8.77 -17.75 5.53
C VAL A 68 -9.04 -19.05 6.30
N GLY A 69 -9.43 -18.96 7.57
CA GLY A 69 -9.64 -20.12 8.44
C GLY A 69 -8.37 -20.72 9.08
N GLN A 70 -7.18 -20.21 8.76
CA GLN A 70 -5.94 -20.68 9.38
C GLN A 70 -5.86 -20.29 10.86
N SER A 71 -5.37 -21.21 11.71
CA SER A 71 -5.16 -20.94 13.13
C SER A 71 -4.12 -19.84 13.37
N TYR A 72 -4.32 -19.03 14.43
CA TYR A 72 -3.40 -17.95 14.80
C TYR A 72 -1.97 -18.45 15.04
N PHE A 73 -1.80 -19.63 15.64
CA PHE A 73 -0.48 -20.20 15.89
C PHE A 73 0.24 -20.58 14.60
N SER A 74 -0.42 -21.33 13.71
CA SER A 74 0.16 -21.67 12.40
C SER A 74 0.42 -20.43 11.54
N SER A 75 -0.32 -19.34 11.75
CA SER A 75 -0.14 -18.10 10.99
C SER A 75 1.17 -17.38 11.29
N VAL A 76 1.82 -17.69 12.43
CA VAL A 76 3.14 -17.14 12.76
C VAL A 76 4.18 -17.60 11.75
N PHE A 77 4.18 -18.88 11.39
CA PHE A 77 5.14 -19.44 10.44
C PHE A 77 4.95 -18.89 9.02
N SER A 78 3.70 -18.78 8.55
CA SER A 78 3.42 -18.17 7.25
C SER A 78 3.78 -16.69 7.24
N THR A 79 3.56 -15.97 8.35
CA THR A 79 3.99 -14.56 8.49
C THR A 79 5.51 -14.43 8.44
N LEU A 80 6.26 -15.28 9.13
CA LEU A 80 7.73 -15.28 9.08
C LEU A 80 8.25 -15.54 7.66
N ASN A 81 7.61 -16.46 6.93
CA ASN A 81 7.95 -16.69 5.53
C ASN A 81 7.70 -15.43 4.69
N SER A 82 6.54 -14.80 4.81
CA SER A 82 6.24 -13.52 4.15
C SER A 82 7.25 -12.42 4.52
N CYS A 83 7.69 -12.34 5.78
CA CYS A 83 8.70 -11.38 6.21
C CYS A 83 10.00 -11.56 5.41
N ARG A 84 10.52 -12.78 5.28
CA ARG A 84 11.76 -13.00 4.53
C ARG A 84 11.67 -12.50 3.09
N PHE A 85 10.53 -12.70 2.43
CA PHE A 85 10.27 -12.16 1.09
C PHE A 85 10.17 -10.64 1.08
N ALA A 86 9.43 -10.06 2.04
CA ALA A 86 9.29 -8.61 2.16
C ALA A 86 10.63 -7.90 2.37
N PHE A 87 11.51 -8.43 3.23
CA PHE A 87 12.85 -7.89 3.47
C PHE A 87 13.69 -7.88 2.19
N LYS A 88 13.72 -9.01 1.47
CA LYS A 88 14.44 -9.10 0.19
C LYS A 88 13.89 -8.11 -0.84
N LEU A 89 12.57 -7.97 -0.89
CA LEU A 89 11.90 -7.10 -1.84
C LEU A 89 12.23 -5.63 -1.57
N ILE A 90 12.01 -5.14 -0.35
CA ILE A 90 12.27 -3.74 0.03
C ILE A 90 13.75 -3.39 -0.15
N TYR A 91 14.66 -4.27 0.26
CA TYR A 91 16.09 -4.03 0.08
C TYR A 91 16.49 -3.88 -1.40
N ARG A 92 15.88 -4.68 -2.29
CA ARG A 92 16.14 -4.63 -3.73
C ARG A 92 15.51 -3.41 -4.38
N THR A 93 14.29 -3.05 -4.00
CA THR A 93 13.51 -2.01 -4.68
C THR A 93 13.77 -0.61 -4.15
N ARG A 94 14.25 -0.48 -2.91
CA ARG A 94 14.52 0.80 -2.22
C ARG A 94 13.42 1.85 -2.45
N PRO A 95 12.19 1.60 -2.01
CA PRO A 95 11.07 2.48 -2.32
C PRO A 95 11.13 3.78 -1.51
N ASP A 96 10.83 4.91 -2.15
CA ASP A 96 10.66 6.20 -1.44
C ASP A 96 9.32 6.26 -0.70
N LEU A 97 8.30 5.56 -1.21
CA LEU A 97 6.94 5.54 -0.69
C LEU A 97 6.35 4.13 -0.74
N VAL A 98 5.82 3.67 0.39
CA VAL A 98 5.10 2.41 0.51
C VAL A 98 3.65 2.68 0.91
N LEU A 99 2.74 2.40 -0.03
CA LEU A 99 1.29 2.49 0.20
C LEU A 99 0.73 1.11 0.55
N LEU A 100 0.12 1.01 1.72
CA LEU A 100 -0.39 -0.25 2.26
C LEU A 100 -1.91 -0.21 2.42
N ASN A 101 -2.55 -1.31 2.05
CA ASN A 101 -3.97 -1.56 2.27
C ASN A 101 -4.15 -3.06 2.48
N GLY A 102 -5.19 -3.41 3.23
CA GLY A 102 -5.66 -4.79 3.29
C GLY A 102 -5.09 -5.61 4.46
N PRO A 103 -5.36 -6.92 4.46
CA PRO A 103 -5.17 -7.80 5.62
C PRO A 103 -3.69 -8.15 5.86
N GLY A 104 -3.44 -9.00 6.86
CA GLY A 104 -2.14 -9.22 7.53
C GLY A 104 -0.85 -9.31 6.70
N THR A 105 -0.90 -9.58 5.39
CA THR A 105 0.25 -9.54 4.47
C THR A 105 0.90 -8.15 4.37
N CYS A 106 0.15 -7.07 4.66
CA CYS A 106 0.72 -5.73 4.74
C CYS A 106 1.69 -5.55 5.92
N ILE A 107 1.57 -6.35 6.99
CA ILE A 107 2.39 -6.23 8.21
C ILE A 107 3.86 -6.57 7.92
N PRO A 108 4.21 -7.71 7.29
CA PRO A 108 5.59 -7.98 6.87
C PRO A 108 6.22 -6.89 6.01
N VAL A 109 5.44 -6.31 5.07
CA VAL A 109 5.93 -5.27 4.17
C VAL A 109 6.19 -3.97 4.92
N ALA A 110 5.26 -3.55 5.78
CA ALA A 110 5.43 -2.40 6.67
C ALA A 110 6.64 -2.60 7.59
N PHE A 111 6.78 -3.80 8.16
CA PHE A 111 7.85 -4.11 9.09
C PHE A 111 9.22 -4.05 8.40
N ALA A 112 9.34 -4.61 7.18
CA ALA A 112 10.56 -4.52 6.40
C ALA A 112 10.92 -3.08 6.03
N ALA A 113 9.95 -2.28 5.55
CA ALA A 113 10.16 -0.87 5.23
C ALA A 113 10.59 -0.05 6.46
N ALA A 114 9.85 -0.15 7.56
CA ALA A 114 10.16 0.54 8.80
C ALA A 114 11.52 0.11 9.37
N PHE A 115 11.88 -1.17 9.26
CA PHE A 115 13.18 -1.66 9.69
C PHE A 115 14.32 -0.95 8.94
N PHE A 116 14.26 -0.87 7.61
CA PHE A 116 15.30 -0.24 6.80
C PHE A 116 15.37 1.29 6.99
N ASP A 117 14.24 1.93 7.27
CA ASP A 117 14.14 3.35 7.59
C ASP A 117 14.74 3.66 8.97
N ILE A 118 14.43 2.87 10.00
CA ILE A 118 14.97 3.02 11.36
C ILE A 118 16.50 2.93 11.38
N ILE A 119 17.08 2.00 10.63
CA ILE A 119 18.53 1.84 10.52
C ILE A 119 19.18 2.82 9.51
N ARG A 120 18.40 3.75 8.94
CA ARG A 120 18.85 4.79 8.01
C ARG A 120 19.54 4.26 6.76
N LEU A 121 19.13 3.07 6.29
CA LEU A 121 19.64 2.49 5.05
C LEU A 121 18.78 2.86 3.83
N ILE A 122 17.48 3.06 4.04
CA ILE A 122 16.51 3.42 2.99
C ILE A 122 15.50 4.36 3.64
N ASP A 123 15.48 5.62 3.23
CA ASP A 123 14.47 6.56 3.71
C ASP A 123 13.15 6.27 2.97
N THR A 124 12.14 5.79 3.70
CA THR A 124 10.87 5.34 3.10
C THR A 124 9.69 5.91 3.86
N VAL A 125 8.80 6.62 3.16
CA VAL A 125 7.52 7.06 3.73
C VAL A 125 6.51 5.92 3.67
N ILE A 126 5.92 5.57 4.81
CA ILE A 126 4.98 4.46 4.94
C ILE A 126 3.58 5.00 5.24
N VAL A 127 2.67 4.81 4.29
CA VAL A 127 1.27 5.25 4.41
C VAL A 127 0.37 4.02 4.40
N TYR A 128 -0.44 3.88 5.44
CA TYR A 128 -1.47 2.84 5.50
C TYR A 128 -2.85 3.45 5.35
N GLU A 129 -3.61 2.95 4.37
CA GLU A 129 -5.01 3.31 4.18
C GLU A 129 -5.90 2.23 4.77
N GLU A 130 -6.68 2.60 5.78
CA GLU A 130 -7.65 1.69 6.38
C GLU A 130 -8.81 1.39 5.41
N SER A 131 -9.45 0.24 5.61
CA SER A 131 -10.62 -0.15 4.83
C SER A 131 -11.82 0.72 5.14
N ILE A 132 -12.53 1.17 4.09
CA ILE A 132 -13.76 1.95 4.23
C ILE A 132 -14.86 1.23 5.04
N CYS A 133 -14.84 -0.10 5.10
CA CYS A 133 -15.80 -0.88 5.89
C CYS A 133 -15.59 -0.76 7.42
N ARG A 134 -14.50 -0.14 7.86
CA ARG A 134 -14.17 0.01 9.29
C ARG A 134 -14.63 1.35 9.81
N VAL A 135 -15.84 1.38 10.40
CA VAL A 135 -16.45 2.60 10.93
C VAL A 135 -16.10 2.85 12.40
N ASN A 136 -16.16 1.80 13.24
CA ASN A 136 -16.07 1.95 14.71
C ASN A 136 -14.71 1.58 15.32
N LYS A 137 -13.95 0.72 14.63
CA LYS A 137 -12.65 0.21 15.07
C LYS A 137 -11.74 -0.06 13.88
N LEU A 138 -10.44 0.16 14.07
CA LEU A 138 -9.43 -0.22 13.08
C LEU A 138 -9.46 -1.73 12.83
N SER A 139 -8.96 -2.13 11.66
CA SER A 139 -8.62 -3.53 11.39
C SER A 139 -7.52 -4.00 12.35
N LEU A 140 -7.37 -5.32 12.52
CA LEU A 140 -6.27 -5.84 13.35
C LEU A 140 -4.91 -5.37 12.82
N SER A 141 -4.72 -5.38 11.49
CA SER A 141 -3.51 -4.87 10.86
C SER A 141 -3.33 -3.37 11.13
N GLY A 142 -4.37 -2.56 10.91
CA GLY A 142 -4.32 -1.12 11.16
C GLY A 142 -4.05 -0.79 12.63
N ALA A 143 -4.61 -1.55 13.55
CA ALA A 143 -4.34 -1.41 14.98
C ALA A 143 -2.88 -1.75 15.31
N ILE A 144 -2.35 -2.86 14.81
CA ILE A 144 -0.94 -3.24 14.99
C ILE A 144 -0.02 -2.12 14.49
N LEU A 145 -0.21 -1.68 13.24
CA LEU A 145 0.60 -0.62 12.63
C LEU A 145 0.50 0.71 13.39
N TYR A 146 -0.70 1.07 13.85
CA TYR A 146 -0.93 2.27 14.63
C TYR A 146 -0.20 2.23 15.98
N TYR A 147 -0.39 1.16 16.76
CA TYR A 147 0.17 1.07 18.11
C TYR A 147 1.69 0.88 18.11
N LEU A 148 2.23 0.14 17.13
CA LEU A 148 3.66 -0.02 16.97
C LEU A 148 4.35 1.22 16.36
N GLY A 149 3.59 2.16 15.79
CA GLY A 149 4.15 3.37 15.20
C GLY A 149 5.00 3.09 13.95
N MET A 150 4.67 2.05 13.18
CA MET A 150 5.43 1.64 11.99
C MET A 150 5.02 2.39 10.71
N VAL A 151 4.04 3.28 10.81
CA VAL A 151 3.49 4.02 9.67
C VAL A 151 3.57 5.50 9.99
N ASP A 152 4.05 6.29 9.05
CA ASP A 152 4.09 7.75 9.17
C ASP A 152 2.70 8.36 9.10
N SER A 153 1.83 7.75 8.30
CA SER A 153 0.47 8.24 8.08
C SER A 153 -0.54 7.09 8.01
N LEU A 154 -1.50 7.11 8.93
CA LEU A 154 -2.66 6.22 8.92
C LEU A 154 -3.88 6.98 8.40
N ILE A 155 -4.31 6.70 7.17
CA ILE A 155 -5.47 7.35 6.55
C ILE A 155 -6.76 6.61 6.93
N ILE A 156 -7.74 7.36 7.42
CA ILE A 156 -9.06 6.86 7.83
C ILE A 156 -10.19 7.64 7.14
N GLN A 157 -11.33 6.96 6.92
CA GLN A 157 -12.48 7.51 6.20
C GLN A 157 -13.61 8.01 7.12
N TRP A 158 -13.57 7.71 8.42
CA TRP A 158 -14.67 7.96 9.34
C TRP A 158 -14.26 8.88 10.49
N PRO A 159 -15.05 9.92 10.82
CA PRO A 159 -14.73 10.85 11.89
C PRO A 159 -14.74 10.20 13.27
N GLU A 160 -15.54 9.14 13.48
CA GLU A 160 -15.57 8.36 14.73
C GLU A 160 -14.21 7.72 15.01
N LEU A 161 -13.54 7.21 13.97
CA LEU A 161 -12.17 6.69 14.10
C LEU A 161 -11.20 7.80 14.45
N LYS A 162 -11.35 9.01 13.91
CA LYS A 162 -10.47 10.15 14.21
C LYS A 162 -10.55 10.55 15.68
N LYS A 163 -11.77 10.55 16.24
CA LYS A 163 -12.00 10.80 17.68
C LYS A 163 -11.29 9.76 18.56
N ARG A 164 -11.28 8.49 18.13
CA ARG A 164 -10.69 7.38 18.88
C ARG A 164 -9.18 7.23 18.69
N TYR A 165 -8.69 7.57 17.50
CA TYR A 165 -7.30 7.42 17.07
C TYR A 165 -6.77 8.77 16.57
N PRO A 166 -6.42 9.70 17.47
CA PRO A 166 -6.13 11.10 17.10
C PRO A 166 -4.93 11.25 16.15
N ARG A 167 -3.93 10.35 16.24
CA ARG A 167 -2.78 10.30 15.31
C ARG A 167 -3.13 9.89 13.88
N ALA A 168 -4.31 9.32 13.64
CA ALA A 168 -4.76 8.97 12.30
C ALA A 168 -5.16 10.23 11.52
N ILE A 169 -4.96 10.25 10.21
CA ILE A 169 -5.34 11.36 9.33
C ILE A 169 -6.70 11.07 8.73
N TYR A 170 -7.65 12.00 8.91
CA TYR A 170 -8.96 11.89 8.31
C TYR A 170 -8.92 12.41 6.87
N ILE A 171 -9.52 11.69 5.91
CA ILE A 171 -9.48 12.11 4.48
C ILE A 171 -9.94 13.55 4.25
N LYS A 172 -10.90 14.07 5.02
CA LYS A 172 -11.38 15.43 4.78
C LYS A 172 -10.34 16.49 5.16
N ASP A 173 -9.47 16.18 6.12
CA ASP A 173 -8.36 17.05 6.52
C ASP A 173 -7.36 17.29 5.37
N PHE A 174 -7.30 16.39 4.37
CA PHE A 174 -6.48 16.60 3.16
C PHE A 174 -7.06 17.66 2.22
N LYS A 175 -8.39 17.81 2.15
CA LYS A 175 -9.04 18.74 1.22
C LYS A 175 -8.90 20.20 1.65
N GLU A 176 -8.74 20.45 2.94
CA GLU A 176 -8.63 21.82 3.48
C GLU A 176 -7.23 22.42 3.26
N LYS A 177 -6.19 21.60 3.01
CA LYS A 177 -4.81 22.06 2.80
C LYS A 177 -4.45 22.36 1.34
N SER A 178 -5.35 22.10 0.39
CA SER A 178 -5.12 22.26 -1.05
C SER A 178 -5.84 23.47 -1.67
N THR A 179 -6.24 24.44 -0.84
CA THR A 179 -6.84 25.73 -1.22
C THR A 179 -6.01 26.85 -0.64
#